data_AF-A0A3B8M314-F1
#
_entry.id   AF-A0A3B8M314-F1
#
_cell.length_a   1.000
_cell.length_b   1.000
_cell.length_c   1.000
_cell.angle_alpha   90.00
_cell.angle_beta   90.00
_cell.angle_gamma   90.00
#
_symmetry.space_group_name_H-M   'P 1'
#
loop_
_entity.id
_entity.type
_entity.pdbx_description
1 polymer ?
#
loop_
_entity_poly.entity_id
_entity_poly.type
_entity_poly.pdbx_seq_one_letter_code
_entity_poly.pdbx_strand_id
1 'polypeptide(L)'
;MTSYPGRMAYLFLALGVVPAVPGGFLTFAGFPLYATYELAPRVHGLGATIDQQLAGLVMKLGGVPVVWGTIAALMHKWTEATRKATEAERSALSAPNHSDQRN
;
A
#
# COMPACT_ATOMS: atom_id res chain seq x y z
N MET A 1 -8.36 -10.24 -14.51
CA MET A 1 -8.25 -8.93 -13.83
C MET A 1 -8.25 -9.16 -12.32
N THR A 2 -7.22 -8.74 -11.59
CA THR A 2 -7.13 -8.94 -10.13
C THR A 2 -8.27 -8.21 -9.41
N SER A 3 -8.90 -8.87 -8.42
CA SER A 3 -9.97 -8.31 -7.59
C SER A 3 -9.48 -7.11 -6.76
N TYR A 4 -10.40 -6.23 -6.32
CA TYR A 4 -10.04 -5.09 -5.47
C TYR A 4 -9.26 -5.53 -4.21
N PRO A 5 -9.70 -6.53 -3.43
CA PRO A 5 -8.92 -7.05 -2.30
C PRO A 5 -7.52 -7.53 -2.69
N GLY A 6 -7.39 -8.24 -3.83
CA GLY A 6 -6.10 -8.71 -4.31
C GLY A 6 -5.13 -7.57 -4.66
N ARG A 7 -5.64 -6.46 -5.25
CA ARG A 7 -4.83 -5.27 -5.53
C ARG A 7 -4.34 -4.60 -4.25
N MET A 8 -5.21 -4.50 -3.24
CA MET A 8 -4.86 -3.90 -1.95
C MET A 8 -3.82 -4.74 -1.19
N ALA A 9 -4.01 -6.07 -1.17
CA ALA A 9 -3.02 -7.00 -0.61
C ALA A 9 -1.68 -6.93 -1.36
N TYR A 10 -1.71 -6.86 -2.70
CA TYR A 10 -0.51 -6.70 -3.51
C TYR A 10 0.24 -5.41 -3.17
N LEU A 11 -0.45 -4.27 -3.11
CA LEU A 11 0.18 -2.99 -2.76
C LEU A 11 0.81 -3.03 -1.35
N PHE A 12 0.10 -3.59 -0.38
CA PHE A 12 0.60 -3.72 0.99
C PHE A 12 1.85 -4.61 1.06
N LEU A 13 1.84 -5.77 0.41
CA LEU A 13 2.96 -6.70 0.45
C LEU A 13 4.15 -6.20 -0.35
N ALA A 14 3.93 -5.80 -1.61
CA ALA A 14 4.98 -5.45 -2.54
C ALA A 14 5.64 -4.10 -2.18
N LEU A 15 4.86 -3.10 -1.76
CA LEU A 15 5.40 -1.78 -1.43
C LEU A 15 5.53 -1.50 0.07
N GLY A 16 4.86 -2.28 0.94
CA GLY A 16 4.99 -2.16 2.38
C GLY A 16 6.00 -3.13 2.97
N VAL A 17 5.78 -4.43 2.80
CA VAL A 17 6.55 -5.48 3.50
C VAL A 17 7.93 -5.70 2.89
N VAL A 18 8.02 -5.89 1.57
CA VAL A 18 9.30 -6.17 0.89
C VAL A 18 10.38 -5.10 1.16
N PRO A 19 10.11 -3.79 1.00
CA PRO A 19 11.12 -2.77 1.26
C PRO A 19 11.35 -2.50 2.77
N ALA A 20 10.49 -2.98 3.67
CA ALA A 20 10.65 -2.76 5.11
C ALA A 20 11.92 -3.42 5.67
N VAL A 21 12.35 -4.55 5.08
CA VAL A 21 13.54 -5.28 5.50
C VAL A 21 14.82 -4.45 5.27
N PRO A 22 15.18 -4.04 4.03
CA PRO A 22 16.35 -3.20 3.80
C PRO A 22 16.23 -1.83 4.49
N GLY A 23 15.04 -1.22 4.51
CA GLY A 23 14.82 0.04 5.23
C GLY A 23 15.08 -0.08 6.74
N GLY A 24 14.71 -1.21 7.35
CA GLY A 24 15.00 -1.51 8.75
C GLY A 24 16.50 -1.58 9.03
N PHE A 25 17.28 -2.27 8.19
CA PHE A 25 18.73 -2.30 8.32
C PHE A 25 19.35 -0.90 8.26
N LEU A 26 18.95 -0.09 7.27
CA LEU A 26 19.47 1.28 7.14
C LEU A 26 19.13 2.15 8.35
N THR A 27 17.90 2.04 8.87
CA THR A 27 17.38 2.87 9.97
C THR A 27 17.98 2.50 11.33
N PHE A 28 18.24 1.23 11.59
CA PHE A 28 18.62 0.75 12.93
C PHE A 28 20.08 0.29 13.04
N ALA A 29 20.84 0.24 11.95
CA ALA A 29 22.27 -0.08 12.02
C ALA A 29 23.03 0.99 12.83
N GLY A 30 23.82 0.55 13.81
CA GLY A 30 24.68 1.41 14.61
C GLY A 30 25.96 1.88 13.90
N PHE A 31 26.18 1.40 12.68
CA PHE A 31 27.33 1.73 11.84
C PHE A 31 26.88 1.84 10.37
N PRO A 32 27.66 2.52 9.51
CA PRO A 32 27.36 2.61 8.09
C PRO A 32 27.48 1.23 7.43
N LEU A 33 26.42 0.79 6.77
CA LEU A 33 26.37 -0.52 6.09
C LEU A 33 27.23 -0.54 4.83
N TYR A 34 27.50 0.63 4.26
CA TYR A 34 28.38 0.80 3.10
C TYR A 34 29.67 1.47 3.54
N ALA A 35 30.77 0.72 3.64
CA ALA A 35 32.07 1.24 4.07
C ALA A 35 32.57 2.40 3.20
N THR A 36 32.29 2.38 1.89
CA THR A 36 32.62 3.48 0.98
C THR A 36 31.93 4.78 1.36
N TYR A 37 30.78 4.72 2.06
CA TYR A 37 30.06 5.90 2.53
C TYR A 37 30.80 6.63 3.66
N GLU A 38 31.66 5.92 4.40
CA GLU A 38 32.52 6.57 5.39
C GLU A 38 33.55 7.49 4.75
N LEU A 39 33.97 7.21 3.52
CA LEU A 39 34.93 8.02 2.78
C LEU A 39 34.30 9.23 2.08
N ALA A 40 32.96 9.28 2.02
CA ALA A 40 32.26 10.37 1.36
C ALA A 40 32.42 11.70 2.13
N PRO A 41 32.59 12.83 1.42
CA PRO A 41 32.54 14.16 2.04
C PRO A 41 31.25 14.34 2.85
N ARG A 42 31.37 14.86 4.08
CA ARG A 42 30.22 15.02 4.97
C ARG A 42 29.30 16.12 4.48
N VAL A 43 28.01 15.81 4.34
CA VAL A 43 26.97 16.77 3.99
C VAL A 43 26.36 17.31 5.28
N HIS A 44 26.27 18.64 5.40
CA HIS A 44 25.67 19.34 6.55
C HIS A 44 26.27 18.99 7.94
N GLY A 45 27.52 18.48 7.98
CA GLY A 45 28.17 18.07 9.23
C GLY A 45 27.63 16.78 9.85
N LEU A 46 26.77 16.04 9.14
CA LEU A 46 26.24 14.75 9.61
C LEU A 46 27.31 13.66 9.47
N GLY A 47 27.43 12.81 10.49
CA GLY A 47 28.21 11.58 10.40
C GLY A 47 27.52 10.55 9.49
N ALA A 48 28.31 9.67 8.86
CA ALA A 48 27.81 8.66 7.91
C ALA A 48 26.66 7.80 8.46
N THR A 49 26.75 7.39 9.73
CA THR A 49 25.72 6.59 10.39
C THR A 49 24.40 7.34 10.50
N ILE A 50 24.42 8.58 11.01
CA ILE A 50 23.20 9.38 11.22
C ILE A 50 22.53 9.67 9.88
N ASP A 51 23.32 10.03 8.88
CA ASP A 51 22.82 10.33 7.54
C ASP A 51 22.19 9.09 6.88
N GLN A 52 22.81 7.91 7.00
CA GLN A 52 22.21 6.64 6.56
C GLN A 52 20.91 6.32 7.31
N GLN A 53 20.87 6.51 8.63
CA GLN A 53 19.67 6.25 9.42
C GLN A 53 18.51 7.18 9.03
N LEU A 54 18.81 8.46 8.76
CA LEU A 54 17.83 9.40 8.23
C LEU A 54 17.34 8.98 6.84
N ALA A 55 18.24 8.57 5.95
CA ALA A 55 17.87 8.05 4.64
C ALA A 55 16.98 6.79 4.76
N GLY A 56 17.32 5.87 5.67
CA GLY A 56 16.52 4.68 5.98
C GLY A 56 15.13 5.05 6.53
N LEU A 57 15.05 6.03 7.42
CA LEU A 57 13.80 6.53 7.99
C LEU A 57 12.91 7.15 6.91
N VAL A 58 13.48 8.01 6.05
CA VAL A 58 12.79 8.64 4.92
C VAL A 58 12.32 7.58 3.93
N MET A 59 13.16 6.60 3.59
CA MET A 59 12.80 5.47 2.74
C MET A 59 11.63 4.67 3.33
N LYS A 60 11.65 4.41 4.64
CA LYS A 60 10.64 3.64 5.33
C LYS A 60 9.29 4.35 5.42
N LEU A 61 9.30 5.66 5.67
CA LEU A 61 8.07 6.44 5.90
C LEU A 61 7.55 7.15 4.64
N GLY A 62 8.41 7.47 3.68
CA GLY A 62 8.05 8.26 2.50
C GLY A 62 7.01 7.59 1.61
N GLY A 63 7.06 6.27 1.47
CA GLY A 63 6.08 5.52 0.67
C GLY A 63 4.74 5.29 1.38
N VAL A 64 4.68 5.43 2.70
CA VAL A 64 3.51 5.06 3.52
C VAL A 64 2.25 5.85 3.11
N PRO A 65 2.27 7.18 2.98
CA PRO A 65 1.07 7.94 2.59
C PRO A 65 0.55 7.55 1.20
N VAL A 66 1.46 7.23 0.27
CA VAL A 66 1.09 6.85 -1.11
C VAL A 66 0.39 5.49 -1.14
N VAL A 67 0.97 4.49 -0.46
CA VAL A 67 0.40 3.14 -0.41
C VAL A 67 -0.95 3.16 0.32
N TRP A 68 -1.01 3.75 1.51
CA TRP A 68 -2.24 3.79 2.31
C TRP A 68 -3.32 4.66 1.68
N GLY A 69 -2.96 5.80 1.07
CA GLY A 69 -3.91 6.63 0.31
C GLY A 69 -4.51 5.88 -0.87
N THR A 70 -3.70 5.10 -1.59
CA THR A 70 -4.17 4.26 -2.70
C THR A 70 -5.07 3.13 -2.23
N ILE A 71 -4.72 2.45 -1.14
CA ILE A 71 -5.54 1.40 -0.54
C ILE A 71 -6.89 1.97 -0.08
N ALA A 72 -6.91 3.14 0.57
CA ALA A 72 -8.15 3.81 0.98
C ALA A 72 -9.04 4.14 -0.22
N ALA A 73 -8.47 4.68 -1.30
CA ALA A 73 -9.21 4.95 -2.54
C ALA A 73 -9.75 3.67 -3.20
N LEU A 74 -8.99 2.57 -3.19
CA LEU A 74 -9.44 1.27 -3.68
C LEU A 74 -10.56 0.68 -2.82
N MET A 75 -10.50 0.87 -1.50
CA MET A 75 -11.58 0.48 -0.60
C MET A 75 -12.88 1.22 -0.94
N HIS A 76 -12.83 2.55 -1.09
CA HIS A 76 -14.01 3.33 -1.47
C HIS A 76 -14.64 2.83 -2.78
N LYS A 77 -13.81 2.61 -3.81
CA LYS A 77 -14.26 2.07 -5.10
C LYS A 77 -14.87 0.68 -4.99
N TRP A 78 -14.27 -0.18 -4.15
CA TRP A 78 -14.78 -1.53 -3.93
C TRP A 78 -16.14 -1.50 -3.24
N THR A 79 -16.29 -0.69 -2.18
CA THR A 79 -17.56 -0.52 -1.47
C THR A 79 -18.68 -0.04 -2.40
N GLU A 80 -18.41 0.97 -3.23
CA GLU A 80 -19.38 1.46 -4.21
C GLU A 80 -19.79 0.39 -5.22
N ALA A 81 -18.82 -0.37 -5.74
CA ALA A 81 -19.07 -1.43 -6.70
C ALA A 81 -19.92 -2.55 -6.10
N THR A 82 -19.62 -2.96 -4.86
CA THR A 82 -20.41 -3.97 -4.14
C THR A 82 -21.84 -3.48 -3.91
N ARG A 83 -22.03 -2.22 -3.51
CA ARG A 83 -23.37 -1.67 -3.26
C ARG A 83 -24.25 -1.67 -4.51
N LYS A 84 -23.69 -1.25 -5.65
CA LYS A 84 -24.39 -1.26 -6.95
C LYS A 84 -24.78 -2.68 -7.38
N ALA A 85 -23.89 -3.64 -7.19
CA ALA A 85 -24.17 -5.05 -7.51
C ALA A 85 -25.33 -5.60 -6.65
N THR A 86 -25.31 -5.34 -5.33
CA THR A 86 -26.37 -5.77 -4.42
C THR A 86 -27.72 -5.13 -4.73
N GLU A 87 -27.74 -3.85 -5.13
CA GLU A 87 -28.96 -3.15 -5.53
C GLU A 87 -29.56 -3.75 -6.81
N ALA A 88 -28.73 -4.00 -7.83
CA ALA A 88 -29.18 -4.64 -9.07
C ALA A 88 -29.76 -6.04 -8.84
N GLU A 89 -29.12 -6.84 -7.98
CA GLU A 89 -29.61 -8.17 -7.60
C GLU A 89 -30.96 -8.09 -6.87
N ARG A 90 -31.10 -7.16 -5.92
CA ARG A 90 -32.37 -6.92 -5.19
C ARG A 90 -33.49 -6.48 -6.13
N SER A 91 -33.21 -5.59 -7.08
CA SER A 91 -34.19 -5.14 -8.08
C SER A 91 -34.62 -6.28 -9.00
N ALA A 92 -33.70 -7.16 -9.40
CA ALA A 92 -34.01 -8.33 -10.20
C ALA A 92 -34.91 -9.35 -9.44
N LEU A 93 -34.65 -9.55 -8.15
CA LEU A 93 -35.46 -10.44 -7.28
C LEU A 93 -36.85 -9.86 -6.97
N SER A 94 -37.01 -8.54 -6.98
CA SER A 94 -38.28 -7.86 -6.70
C SER A 94 -39.16 -7.69 -7.94
N ALA A 95 -38.64 -8.02 -9.13
CA ALA A 95 -39.41 -7.96 -10.37
C ALA A 95 -40.50 -9.06 -10.35
N PRO A 96 -41.76 -8.74 -10.69
CA PRO A 96 -42.85 -9.72 -10.68
C PRO A 96 -42.50 -10.92 -11.58
N ASN A 97 -42.64 -12.13 -11.03
CA ASN A 97 -42.40 -13.35 -11.78
C ASN A 97 -43.49 -13.51 -12.86
N HIS A 98 -43.19 -13.15 -14.11
CA HIS A 98 -44.12 -13.24 -15.25
C HIS A 98 -44.52 -14.70 -15.62
N SER A 99 -44.03 -15.72 -14.91
CA SER A 99 -44.53 -17.09 -15.05
C SER A 99 -45.89 -17.32 -14.38
N ASP A 100 -46.31 -16.44 -13.46
CA ASP A 100 -47.57 -16.58 -12.71
C ASP A 100 -48.79 -15.91 -13.39
N GLN A 101 -48.58 -15.19 -14.50
CA GLN A 101 -49.62 -14.46 -15.24
C GLN A 101 -50.13 -15.19 -16.49
N ARG A 102 -49.84 -16.50 -16.65
CA ARG A 102 -50.19 -17.29 -17.85
C ARG A 102 -51.20 -18.42 -17.61
N ASN A 103 -51.93 -18.42 -16.50
CA ASN A 103 -53.04 -19.36 -16.25
C ASN A 103 -54.35 -18.61 -16.02
#